data_AF-A0A7W4DV69-F1
#
_entry.id   AF-A0A7W4DV69-F1
#
_cell.length_a   1.000
_cell.length_b   1.000
_cell.length_c   1.000
_cell.angle_alpha   90.00
_cell.angle_beta   90.00
_cell.angle_gamma   90.00
#
_symmetry.space_group_name_H-M   'P 1'
#
loop_
_entity.id
_entity.type
_entity.pdbx_description
1 polymer ?
#
loop_
_entity_poly.entity_id
_entity_poly.type
_entity_poly.pdbx_seq_one_letter_code
_entity_poly.pdbx_strand_id
1 'polypeptide(L)'
;MRIAKSILASLLLSSLLLPCRAERELFFTVVGGNDSKTQYSVKKSELSEGGHLFFTLNGTFPAQPIEVRLIVKDKYGAPSFQKAKLSLNGLTITANQESMSVPAKIVSELLSRKQYFTLSIPSSIPPDATMSLIATTPGSVNAIASLDILVEGLRTPGREAYDINENFFLHVAPLRIGVYQSSTDDGSVTIDLQNVPQGNAGTLELIDLLGVTVHTQSLIGGTKVQIPARTVKRGLYFIRISIEDSPLYTGRILMGN
;
A
#
# COMPACT_ATOMS: atom_id res chain seq x y z
N MET A 1 -50.73 -10.58 -36.57
CA MET A 1 -49.27 -10.38 -36.77
C MET A 1 -48.73 -8.97 -36.45
N ARG A 2 -49.56 -7.98 -36.07
CA ARG A 2 -49.08 -6.64 -35.67
C ARG A 2 -48.79 -6.49 -34.17
N ILE A 3 -49.50 -7.24 -33.32
CA ILE A 3 -49.38 -7.16 -31.85
C ILE A 3 -48.05 -7.76 -31.36
N ALA A 4 -47.61 -8.87 -31.95
CA ALA A 4 -46.32 -9.49 -31.61
C ALA A 4 -45.11 -8.59 -31.91
N LYS A 5 -45.18 -7.74 -32.94
CA LYS A 5 -44.12 -6.79 -33.28
C LYS A 5 -44.04 -5.61 -32.30
N SER A 6 -45.19 -5.18 -31.76
CA SER A 6 -45.26 -4.11 -30.75
C SER A 6 -44.72 -4.58 -29.39
N ILE A 7 -45.01 -5.83 -29.00
CA ILE A 7 -44.50 -6.42 -27.76
C ILE A 7 -42.99 -6.64 -27.85
N LEU A 8 -42.49 -7.12 -29.00
CA LEU A 8 -41.05 -7.29 -29.22
C LEU A 8 -40.30 -5.95 -29.20
N ALA A 9 -40.89 -4.89 -29.76
CA ALA A 9 -40.32 -3.55 -29.71
C ALA A 9 -40.30 -2.96 -28.30
N SER A 10 -41.34 -3.22 -27.49
CA SER A 10 -41.41 -2.80 -26.09
C SER A 10 -40.40 -3.55 -25.20
N LEU A 11 -40.20 -4.86 -25.42
CA LEU A 11 -39.19 -5.66 -24.73
C LEU A 11 -37.75 -5.33 -25.15
N LEU A 12 -37.52 -4.88 -26.39
CA LEU A 12 -36.21 -4.37 -26.81
C LEU A 12 -35.92 -2.98 -26.25
N LEU A 13 -36.94 -2.16 -26.01
CA LEU A 13 -36.77 -0.82 -25.43
C LEU A 13 -36.48 -0.86 -23.92
N SER A 14 -37.01 -1.85 -23.21
CA SER A 14 -36.76 -2.04 -21.77
C SER A 14 -35.38 -2.64 -21.46
N SER A 15 -34.76 -3.37 -22.39
CA SER A 15 -33.37 -3.84 -22.25
C SER A 15 -32.32 -2.77 -22.58
N LEU A 16 -32.70 -1.69 -23.26
CA LEU A 16 -31.86 -0.50 -23.47
C LEU A 16 -31.87 0.48 -22.29
N LEU A 17 -32.72 0.25 -21.29
CA LEU A 17 -32.76 0.97 -20.01
C LEU A 17 -32.11 0.16 -18.86
N LEU A 18 -31.10 -0.66 -19.20
CA LEU A 18 -30.20 -1.21 -18.19
C LEU A 18 -29.63 -0.05 -17.36
N PRO A 19 -29.63 -0.16 -16.02
CA PRO A 19 -29.17 0.91 -15.16
C PRO A 19 -27.74 1.23 -15.55
N CYS A 20 -27.53 2.49 -15.95
CA CYS A 20 -26.23 3.12 -15.95
C CYS A 20 -25.54 2.65 -14.67
N ARG A 21 -24.39 1.98 -14.80
CA ARG A 21 -23.54 1.69 -13.65
C ARG A 21 -23.45 3.02 -12.90
N ALA A 22 -23.92 3.07 -11.65
CA ALA A 22 -23.70 4.20 -10.80
C ALA A 22 -22.17 4.32 -10.67
N GLU A 23 -21.56 5.14 -11.52
CA GLU A 23 -20.24 5.68 -11.25
C GLU A 23 -20.33 6.22 -9.83
N ARG A 24 -19.51 5.70 -8.92
CA ARG A 24 -19.47 6.25 -7.56
C ARG A 24 -19.07 7.70 -7.73
N GLU A 25 -20.03 8.59 -7.49
CA GLU A 25 -19.85 10.02 -7.68
C GLU A 25 -18.68 10.54 -6.84
N LEU A 26 -18.41 9.94 -5.66
CA LEU A 26 -17.30 10.30 -4.80
C LEU A 26 -16.49 9.06 -4.38
N PHE A 27 -15.16 9.17 -4.42
CA PHE A 27 -14.26 8.13 -3.92
C PHE A 27 -12.97 8.71 -3.34
N PHE A 28 -12.34 7.97 -2.43
CA PHE A 28 -11.01 8.33 -1.94
C PHE A 28 -9.95 7.90 -2.96
N THR A 29 -8.89 8.68 -3.09
CA THR A 29 -7.72 8.34 -3.91
C THR A 29 -6.46 8.56 -3.11
N VAL A 30 -5.53 7.61 -3.17
CA VAL A 30 -4.20 7.75 -2.56
C VAL A 30 -3.37 8.70 -3.42
N VAL A 31 -2.72 9.68 -2.80
CA VAL A 31 -1.83 10.61 -3.51
C VAL A 31 -0.67 9.83 -4.13
N GLY A 32 -0.52 9.92 -5.45
CA GLY A 32 0.47 9.14 -6.22
C GLY A 32 -0.05 7.82 -6.79
N GLY A 33 -1.27 7.40 -6.43
CA GLY A 33 -2.00 6.31 -7.08
C GLY A 33 -2.92 6.82 -8.20
N ASN A 34 -3.16 6.00 -9.21
CA ASN A 34 -3.94 6.38 -10.41
C ASN A 34 -5.34 5.78 -10.50
N ASP A 35 -5.81 5.05 -9.49
CA ASP A 35 -7.01 4.22 -9.64
C ASP A 35 -8.16 4.62 -8.72
N SER A 36 -9.39 4.52 -9.25
CA SER A 36 -10.67 4.58 -8.53
C SER A 36 -10.94 3.32 -7.70
N LYS A 37 -9.89 2.67 -7.19
CA LYS A 37 -10.01 1.39 -6.48
C LYS A 37 -10.68 1.61 -5.13
N THR A 38 -11.59 0.71 -4.80
CA THR A 38 -12.24 0.65 -3.48
C THR A 38 -11.32 0.05 -2.42
N GLN A 39 -10.16 -0.47 -2.85
CA GLN A 39 -9.19 -1.12 -2.01
C GLN A 39 -7.77 -0.67 -2.38
N TYR A 40 -6.94 -0.39 -1.37
CA TYR A 40 -5.55 -0.02 -1.53
C TYR A 40 -4.67 -0.91 -0.66
N SER A 41 -3.73 -1.61 -1.30
CA SER A 41 -2.73 -2.40 -0.59
C SER A 41 -1.52 -1.52 -0.28
N VAL A 42 -1.12 -1.49 0.98
CA VAL A 42 0.11 -0.83 1.44
C VAL A 42 1.08 -1.87 1.98
N LYS A 43 2.35 -1.79 1.59
CA LYS A 43 3.38 -2.69 2.13
C LYS A 43 3.79 -2.25 3.52
N LYS A 44 4.07 -3.19 4.43
CA LYS A 44 4.64 -2.84 5.76
C LYS A 44 5.92 -1.97 5.67
N SER A 45 6.73 -2.15 4.63
CA SER A 45 7.92 -1.32 4.37
C SER A 45 7.58 0.13 4.02
N GLU A 46 6.40 0.40 3.47
CA GLU A 46 5.87 1.75 3.20
C GLU A 46 5.26 2.37 4.48
N LEU A 47 5.13 1.57 5.54
CA LEU A 47 4.58 1.93 6.86
C LEU A 47 5.64 1.92 7.98
N SER A 48 6.94 1.93 7.67
CA SER A 48 7.99 2.02 8.69
C SER A 48 7.79 3.23 9.62
N GLU A 49 8.31 3.19 10.85
CA GLU A 49 8.05 4.18 11.92
C GLU A 49 7.94 5.63 11.41
N GLY A 50 6.75 6.21 11.55
CA GLY A 50 6.43 7.57 11.06
C GLY A 50 5.89 7.64 9.63
N GLY A 51 5.61 6.50 8.98
CA GLY A 51 5.02 6.45 7.66
C GLY A 51 3.62 7.09 7.62
N HIS A 52 3.44 8.02 6.69
CA HIS A 52 2.18 8.72 6.46
C HIS A 52 1.62 8.34 5.09
N LEU A 53 0.35 7.96 5.05
CA LEU A 53 -0.39 7.85 3.79
C LEU A 53 -1.24 9.10 3.59
N PHE A 54 -1.18 9.64 2.38
CA PHE A 54 -1.93 10.83 2.01
C PHE A 54 -3.09 10.46 1.08
N PHE A 55 -4.29 10.94 1.38
CA PHE A 55 -5.49 10.67 0.59
C PHE A 55 -6.20 11.96 0.23
N THR A 56 -6.87 11.93 -0.91
CA THR A 56 -7.76 13.00 -1.36
C THR A 56 -9.11 12.44 -1.73
N LEU A 57 -10.09 13.31 -1.94
CA LEU A 57 -11.35 12.95 -2.58
C LEU A 57 -11.26 13.18 -4.09
N ASN A 58 -11.95 12.36 -4.86
CA ASN A 58 -12.04 12.49 -6.31
C ASN A 58 -13.46 12.10 -6.78
N GLY A 59 -13.81 12.55 -7.98
CA GLY A 59 -15.16 12.46 -8.54
C GLY A 59 -15.94 13.77 -8.43
N THR A 60 -17.26 13.67 -8.56
CA THR A 60 -18.21 14.79 -8.51
C THR A 60 -19.02 14.71 -7.23
N PHE A 61 -19.01 15.76 -6.42
CA PHE A 61 -19.85 15.81 -5.22
C PHE A 61 -20.29 17.25 -4.95
N PRO A 62 -21.56 17.48 -4.56
CA PRO A 62 -22.03 18.82 -4.22
C PRO A 62 -21.21 19.41 -3.08
N ALA A 63 -21.07 20.74 -3.05
CA ALA A 63 -20.34 21.45 -2.00
C ALA A 63 -21.12 21.41 -0.67
N GLN A 64 -21.10 20.25 0.00
CA GLN A 64 -21.77 19.99 1.27
C GLN A 64 -20.80 19.36 2.28
N PRO A 65 -21.05 19.52 3.59
CA PRO A 65 -20.21 18.89 4.61
C PRO A 65 -20.32 17.36 4.56
N ILE A 66 -19.26 16.70 5.02
CA ILE A 66 -19.21 15.24 5.19
C ILE A 66 -18.72 14.88 6.59
N GLU A 67 -19.03 13.67 7.03
CA GLU A 67 -18.41 13.06 8.21
C GLU A 67 -17.49 11.93 7.74
N VAL A 68 -16.25 11.91 8.24
CA VAL A 68 -15.26 10.89 7.89
C VAL A 68 -14.91 10.06 9.11
N ARG A 69 -14.86 8.75 8.95
CA ARG A 69 -14.51 7.79 10.01
C ARG A 69 -13.37 6.92 9.56
N LEU A 70 -12.48 6.62 10.49
CA LEU A 70 -11.45 5.60 10.35
C LEU A 70 -11.85 4.39 11.19
N ILE A 71 -12.13 3.28 10.52
CA ILE A 71 -12.47 2.02 11.17
C ILE A 71 -11.31 1.06 10.94
N VAL A 72 -10.85 0.39 12.00
CA VAL A 72 -9.82 -0.64 11.89
C VAL A 72 -10.36 -1.92 12.46
N LYS A 73 -10.38 -2.96 11.64
CA LYS A 73 -10.89 -4.29 12.00
C LYS A 73 -9.77 -5.31 11.93
N ASP A 74 -9.79 -6.27 12.84
CA ASP A 74 -8.97 -7.47 12.69
C ASP A 74 -9.58 -8.47 11.69
N LYS A 75 -8.91 -9.61 11.51
CA LYS A 75 -9.35 -10.69 10.63
C LYS A 75 -10.72 -11.30 10.97
N TYR A 76 -11.22 -11.08 12.18
CA TYR A 76 -12.54 -11.56 12.63
C TYR A 76 -13.60 -10.46 12.54
N GLY A 77 -13.25 -9.29 12.00
CA GLY A 77 -14.15 -8.16 11.85
C GLY A 77 -14.37 -7.37 13.14
N ALA A 78 -13.67 -7.71 14.23
CA ALA A 78 -13.78 -6.99 15.50
C ALA A 78 -13.00 -5.68 15.43
N PRO A 79 -13.51 -4.57 16.03
CA PRO A 79 -12.76 -3.33 16.14
C PRO A 79 -11.41 -3.59 16.82
N SER A 80 -10.34 -3.28 16.12
CA SER A 80 -8.97 -3.51 16.55
C SER A 80 -8.14 -2.24 16.41
N PHE A 81 -7.07 -2.14 17.19
CA PHE A 81 -6.00 -1.17 16.96
C PHE A 81 -6.39 0.32 16.94
N GLN A 82 -6.74 0.86 18.11
CA GLN A 82 -7.12 2.27 18.32
C GLN A 82 -5.93 3.26 18.30
N LYS A 83 -4.81 2.94 17.64
CA LYS A 83 -3.64 3.83 17.58
C LYS A 83 -3.43 4.49 16.22
N ALA A 84 -4.12 4.02 15.17
CA ALA A 84 -4.11 4.69 13.88
C ALA A 84 -4.87 6.01 13.97
N LYS A 85 -4.32 7.06 13.36
CA LYS A 85 -4.87 8.43 13.42
C LYS A 85 -5.09 8.98 12.03
N LEU A 86 -6.27 9.55 11.79
CA LEU A 86 -6.57 10.30 10.58
C LEU A 86 -6.57 11.79 10.90
N SER A 87 -5.81 12.58 10.14
CA SER A 87 -5.72 14.02 10.34
C SER A 87 -6.03 14.81 9.08
N LEU A 88 -6.66 15.97 9.22
CA LEU A 88 -6.96 16.92 8.16
C LEU A 88 -7.03 18.33 8.75
N ASN A 89 -6.21 19.25 8.25
CA ASN A 89 -6.27 20.67 8.62
C ASN A 89 -6.32 20.94 10.15
N GLY A 90 -5.47 20.25 10.91
CA GLY A 90 -5.41 20.36 12.38
C GLY A 90 -6.48 19.57 13.16
N LEU A 91 -7.48 18.99 12.48
CA LEU A 91 -8.39 18.02 13.07
C LEU A 91 -7.75 16.65 13.05
N THR A 92 -7.89 15.88 14.13
CA THR A 92 -7.39 14.51 14.24
C THR A 92 -8.42 13.63 14.90
N ILE A 93 -8.71 12.48 14.29
CA ILE A 93 -9.51 11.42 14.90
C ILE A 93 -8.67 10.15 15.08
N THR A 94 -9.04 9.38 16.09
CA THR A 94 -8.44 8.08 16.36
C THR A 94 -9.35 6.96 15.84
N ALA A 95 -8.74 5.92 15.28
CA ALA A 95 -9.45 4.76 14.77
C ALA A 95 -10.49 4.20 15.76
N ASN A 96 -11.67 3.89 15.24
CA ASN A 96 -12.82 3.30 15.96
C ASN A 96 -13.45 4.15 17.07
N GLN A 97 -13.03 5.39 17.29
CA GLN A 97 -13.55 6.22 18.38
C GLN A 97 -14.54 7.29 17.89
N GLU A 98 -14.18 8.06 16.87
CA GLU A 98 -14.87 9.30 16.51
C GLU A 98 -15.11 9.44 15.00
N SER A 99 -15.99 10.37 14.62
CA SER A 99 -16.09 10.89 13.24
C SER A 99 -15.53 12.31 13.18
N MET A 100 -14.89 12.64 12.07
CA MET A 100 -14.41 13.98 11.76
C MET A 100 -15.44 14.69 10.89
N SER A 101 -16.00 15.79 11.37
CA SER A 101 -16.82 16.67 10.53
C SER A 101 -15.91 17.51 9.63
N VAL A 102 -16.11 17.39 8.32
CA VAL A 102 -15.35 18.10 7.29
C VAL A 102 -16.28 19.13 6.63
N PRO A 103 -16.05 20.43 6.82
CA PRO A 103 -16.89 21.48 6.26
C PRO A 103 -16.87 21.48 4.72
N ALA A 104 -17.97 21.92 4.09
CA ALA A 104 -18.11 21.98 2.63
C ALA A 104 -16.93 22.65 1.91
N LYS A 105 -16.39 23.74 2.47
CA LYS A 105 -15.20 24.43 1.93
C LYS A 105 -14.00 23.48 1.83
N ILE A 106 -13.75 22.71 2.88
CA ILE A 106 -12.64 21.75 2.93
C ILE A 106 -12.89 20.58 1.99
N VAL A 107 -14.15 20.13 1.84
CA VAL A 107 -14.52 19.12 0.83
C VAL A 107 -14.18 19.60 -0.59
N SER A 108 -14.48 20.85 -0.94
CA SER A 108 -14.07 21.42 -2.22
C SER A 108 -12.55 21.51 -2.38
N GLU A 109 -11.81 21.79 -1.31
CA GLU A 109 -10.35 21.80 -1.32
C GLU A 109 -9.74 20.40 -1.47
N LEU A 110 -10.36 19.37 -0.90
CA LEU A 110 -10.01 17.96 -1.12
C LEU A 110 -10.27 17.55 -2.58
N LEU A 111 -11.43 17.87 -3.14
CA LEU A 111 -11.75 17.56 -4.54
C LEU A 111 -10.82 18.26 -5.54
N SER A 112 -10.40 19.50 -5.23
CA SER A 112 -9.43 20.25 -6.03
C SER A 112 -7.97 19.92 -5.70
N ARG A 113 -7.71 18.90 -4.86
CA ARG A 113 -6.38 18.43 -4.45
C ARG A 113 -5.50 19.53 -3.83
N LYS A 114 -6.11 20.51 -3.16
CA LYS A 114 -5.41 21.55 -2.39
C LYS A 114 -5.18 21.14 -0.93
N GLN A 115 -5.92 20.14 -0.46
CA GLN A 115 -5.76 19.53 0.86
C GLN A 115 -5.73 18.01 0.75
N TYR A 116 -5.20 17.36 1.79
CA TYR A 116 -5.10 15.91 1.88
C TYR A 116 -5.40 15.45 3.31
N PHE A 117 -6.05 14.31 3.42
CA PHE A 117 -6.04 13.54 4.65
C PHE A 117 -4.66 12.93 4.86
N THR A 118 -4.19 12.93 6.10
CA THR A 118 -2.96 12.25 6.52
C THR A 118 -3.32 11.11 7.47
N LEU A 119 -3.11 9.88 7.04
CA LEU A 119 -3.25 8.70 7.89
C LEU A 119 -1.88 8.36 8.47
N SER A 120 -1.81 8.37 9.80
CA SER A 120 -0.63 7.95 10.54
C SER A 120 -0.87 6.56 11.11
N ILE A 121 -0.03 5.61 10.70
CA ILE A 121 -0.12 4.21 11.11
C ILE A 121 1.09 3.91 12.00
N PRO A 122 0.88 3.56 13.28
CA PRO A 122 2.00 3.19 14.15
C PRO A 122 2.60 1.85 13.75
N SER A 123 3.87 1.63 14.12
CA SER A 123 4.73 0.54 13.66
C SER A 123 4.24 -0.90 13.92
N SER A 124 3.22 -1.06 14.77
CA SER A 124 2.72 -2.37 15.22
C SER A 124 1.28 -2.66 14.78
N ILE A 125 0.92 -2.48 13.52
CA ILE A 125 -0.42 -2.87 13.03
C ILE A 125 -0.50 -4.40 12.81
N PRO A 126 -1.61 -5.08 13.16
CA PRO A 126 -1.78 -6.49 12.86
C PRO A 126 -1.72 -6.74 11.35
N PRO A 127 -1.09 -7.83 10.89
CA PRO A 127 -0.91 -8.10 9.46
C PRO A 127 -2.19 -8.34 8.67
N ASP A 128 -3.23 -8.81 9.34
CA ASP A 128 -4.52 -9.09 8.71
C ASP A 128 -5.53 -7.98 9.03
N ALA A 129 -5.05 -6.82 9.51
CA ALA A 129 -5.92 -5.69 9.80
C ALA A 129 -6.37 -5.04 8.49
N THR A 130 -7.67 -4.78 8.41
CA THR A 130 -8.26 -3.94 7.36
C THR A 130 -8.60 -2.59 7.97
N MET A 131 -8.09 -1.51 7.38
CA MET A 131 -8.46 -0.15 7.77
C MET A 131 -9.39 0.44 6.73
N SER A 132 -10.62 0.77 7.11
CA SER A 132 -11.62 1.36 6.23
C SER A 132 -11.76 2.85 6.51
N LEU A 133 -11.55 3.67 5.49
CA LEU A 133 -11.96 5.07 5.46
C LEU A 133 -13.37 5.14 4.91
N ILE A 134 -14.27 5.78 5.65
CA ILE A 134 -15.68 5.91 5.28
C ILE A 134 -16.08 7.37 5.39
N ALA A 135 -16.65 7.92 4.32
CA ALA A 135 -17.33 9.21 4.34
C ALA A 135 -18.85 9.02 4.27
N THR A 136 -19.58 9.77 5.07
CA THR A 136 -21.05 9.87 5.05
C THR A 136 -21.47 11.35 4.97
N THR A 137 -22.71 11.60 4.59
CA THR A 137 -23.32 12.90 4.89
C THR A 137 -23.67 12.99 6.39
N PRO A 138 -23.63 14.17 7.01
CA PRO A 138 -23.97 14.32 8.42
C PRO A 138 -25.35 13.73 8.75
N GLY A 139 -25.41 12.91 9.79
CA GLY A 139 -26.63 12.20 10.19
C GLY A 139 -27.05 11.00 9.33
N SER A 140 -26.29 10.68 8.26
CA SER A 140 -26.52 9.49 7.44
C SER A 140 -25.62 8.33 7.85
N VAL A 141 -26.16 7.12 7.73
CA VAL A 141 -25.40 5.86 7.85
C VAL A 141 -24.87 5.34 6.52
N ASN A 142 -25.36 5.89 5.40
CA ASN A 142 -24.98 5.43 4.07
C ASN A 142 -23.64 6.05 3.66
N ALA A 143 -22.68 5.18 3.34
CA ALA A 143 -21.37 5.61 2.85
C ALA A 143 -21.51 6.22 1.46
N ILE A 144 -21.06 7.47 1.32
CA ILE A 144 -20.95 8.18 0.04
C ILE A 144 -19.58 7.96 -0.63
N ALA A 145 -18.56 7.64 0.17
CA ALA A 145 -17.26 7.17 -0.31
C ALA A 145 -16.69 6.17 0.71
N SER A 146 -16.02 5.14 0.20
CA SER A 146 -15.31 4.17 1.03
C SER A 146 -14.01 3.72 0.38
N LEU A 147 -13.01 3.48 1.21
CA LEU A 147 -11.72 2.91 0.80
C LEU A 147 -11.23 1.96 1.88
N ASP A 148 -10.98 0.72 1.50
CA ASP A 148 -10.36 -0.28 2.36
C ASP A 148 -8.85 -0.30 2.12
N ILE A 149 -8.07 -0.14 3.17
CA ILE A 149 -6.62 -0.18 3.15
C ILE A 149 -6.18 -1.51 3.75
N LEU A 150 -5.57 -2.35 2.92
CA LEU A 150 -5.00 -3.61 3.32
C LEU A 150 -3.52 -3.43 3.61
N VAL A 151 -3.07 -3.89 4.79
CA VAL A 151 -1.65 -3.91 5.11
C VAL A 151 -1.05 -5.21 4.59
N GLU A 152 -0.44 -5.18 3.42
CA GLU A 152 0.32 -6.31 2.90
C GLU A 152 1.64 -6.43 3.68
N GLY A 153 1.81 -7.48 4.49
CA GLY A 153 3.11 -7.64 5.14
C GLY A 153 3.35 -8.71 6.20
N LEU A 154 2.37 -9.36 6.82
CA LEU A 154 2.63 -10.66 7.43
C LEU A 154 1.62 -11.69 6.93
N ARG A 155 1.98 -12.37 5.84
CA ARG A 155 1.35 -13.63 5.51
C ARG A 155 1.61 -14.59 6.68
N THR A 156 0.57 -15.23 7.20
CA THR A 156 0.76 -16.44 8.01
C THR A 156 1.42 -17.48 7.10
N PRO A 157 2.56 -18.09 7.45
CA PRO A 157 3.13 -19.17 6.66
C PRO A 157 2.05 -20.25 6.42
N GLY A 158 1.77 -20.59 5.16
CA GLY A 158 0.83 -21.66 4.78
C GLY A 158 -0.57 -21.25 4.30
N ARG A 159 -0.89 -19.96 4.15
CA ARG A 159 -2.13 -19.53 3.45
C ARG A 159 -1.88 -18.35 2.52
N GLU A 160 -1.52 -18.66 1.28
CA GLU A 160 -1.53 -17.71 0.17
C GLU A 160 -2.91 -17.75 -0.47
N ALA A 161 -3.57 -16.59 -0.58
CA ALA A 161 -4.72 -16.46 -1.45
C ALA A 161 -4.19 -16.56 -2.89
N TYR A 162 -4.57 -17.63 -3.59
CA TYR A 162 -4.37 -17.73 -5.02
C TYR A 162 -5.20 -16.63 -5.68
N ASP A 163 -4.54 -15.68 -6.33
CA ASP A 163 -5.20 -14.79 -7.27
C ASP A 163 -5.59 -15.64 -8.48
N ILE A 164 -6.81 -16.16 -8.46
CA ILE A 164 -7.34 -17.10 -9.46
C ILE A 164 -7.62 -16.44 -10.82
N ASN A 165 -7.18 -15.20 -11.06
CA ASN A 165 -7.52 -14.45 -12.28
C ASN A 165 -6.35 -13.88 -13.08
N GLU A 166 -5.09 -14.23 -12.80
CA GLU A 166 -3.99 -13.87 -13.70
C GLU A 166 -3.24 -15.12 -14.18
N ASN A 167 -3.69 -15.60 -15.35
CA ASN A 167 -2.96 -16.43 -16.31
C ASN A 167 -2.01 -17.51 -15.75
N PHE A 168 -2.44 -18.74 -15.97
CA PHE A 168 -1.83 -20.04 -15.69
C PHE A 168 -0.50 -20.31 -16.45
N PHE A 169 0.38 -19.31 -16.55
CA PHE A 169 1.72 -19.45 -17.11
C PHE A 169 2.72 -18.72 -16.20
N LEU A 170 3.41 -19.49 -15.36
CA LEU A 170 4.74 -19.19 -14.80
C LEU A 170 4.94 -17.79 -14.18
N HIS A 171 4.17 -17.44 -13.15
CA HIS A 171 4.52 -16.31 -12.29
C HIS A 171 5.59 -16.76 -11.28
N VAL A 172 6.86 -16.56 -11.64
CA VAL A 172 7.98 -16.60 -10.70
C VAL A 172 7.72 -15.50 -9.67
N ALA A 173 7.41 -15.88 -8.43
CA ALA A 173 7.28 -14.92 -7.34
C ALA A 173 8.54 -14.02 -7.30
N PRO A 174 8.40 -12.69 -7.14
CA PRO A 174 9.56 -11.81 -7.10
C PRO A 174 10.48 -12.27 -5.96
N LEU A 175 11.70 -12.66 -6.31
CA LEU A 175 12.71 -13.16 -5.39
C LEU A 175 12.99 -12.08 -4.33
N ARG A 176 12.58 -12.33 -3.09
CA ARG A 176 12.74 -11.38 -1.99
C ARG A 176 14.12 -11.56 -1.35
N ILE A 177 15.01 -10.60 -1.58
CA ILE A 177 16.28 -10.50 -0.86
C ILE A 177 16.07 -9.67 0.41
N GLY A 178 16.39 -10.25 1.56
CA GLY A 178 16.37 -9.53 2.84
C GLY A 178 17.72 -8.88 3.10
N VAL A 179 17.76 -7.57 3.37
CA VAL A 179 18.98 -6.88 3.80
C VAL A 179 18.71 -6.24 5.15
N TYR A 180 19.47 -6.61 6.18
CA TYR A 180 19.29 -6.13 7.55
C TYR A 180 20.62 -5.98 8.26
N GLN A 181 20.70 -5.03 9.20
CA GLN A 181 21.84 -4.94 10.10
C GLN A 181 21.85 -6.16 11.02
N SER A 182 23.04 -6.71 11.25
CA SER A 182 23.23 -7.81 12.18
C SER A 182 22.80 -7.39 13.58
N SER A 183 22.23 -8.32 14.33
CA SER A 183 21.83 -8.11 15.73
C SER A 183 23.04 -8.06 16.69
N THR A 184 24.25 -8.31 16.18
CA THR A 184 25.50 -8.11 16.90
C THR A 184 25.88 -6.63 16.82
N ASP A 185 26.33 -6.02 17.94
CA ASP A 185 26.74 -4.61 18.04
C ASP A 185 27.92 -4.20 17.12
N ASP A 186 28.35 -5.07 16.22
CA ASP A 186 29.47 -4.87 15.31
C ASP A 186 29.13 -4.04 14.07
N GLY A 187 27.86 -3.65 13.89
CA GLY A 187 27.38 -2.81 12.78
C GLY A 187 27.47 -3.49 11.41
N SER A 188 27.65 -4.82 11.38
CA SER A 188 27.72 -5.59 10.15
C SER A 188 26.34 -5.69 9.48
N VAL A 189 26.32 -5.94 8.18
CA VAL A 189 25.11 -6.10 7.39
C VAL A 189 24.99 -7.53 6.94
N THR A 190 23.82 -8.13 7.14
CA THR A 190 23.48 -9.45 6.60
C THR A 190 22.56 -9.33 5.40
N ILE A 191 22.86 -10.14 4.39
CA ILE A 191 22.13 -10.25 3.14
C ILE A 191 21.65 -11.68 3.02
N ASP A 192 20.34 -11.82 2.95
CA ASP A 192 19.65 -13.09 2.93
C ASP A 192 19.22 -13.42 1.50
N LEU A 193 20.00 -14.32 0.88
CA LEU A 193 19.76 -14.82 -0.47
C LEU A 193 19.11 -16.21 -0.44
N GLN A 194 18.58 -16.67 0.70
CA GLN A 194 17.98 -18.00 0.82
C GLN A 194 16.78 -18.20 -0.12
N ASN A 195 16.13 -17.12 -0.55
CA ASN A 195 15.05 -17.16 -1.53
C ASN A 195 15.53 -17.14 -2.98
N VAL A 196 16.81 -16.86 -3.25
CA VAL A 196 17.41 -16.90 -4.59
C VAL A 196 17.75 -18.36 -4.93
N PRO A 197 17.46 -18.85 -6.15
CA PRO A 197 17.78 -20.23 -6.54
C PRO A 197 19.25 -20.59 -6.25
N GLN A 198 19.46 -21.78 -5.68
CA GLN A 198 20.79 -22.26 -5.33
C GLN A 198 21.67 -22.40 -6.57
N GLY A 199 22.91 -21.90 -6.48
CA GLY A 199 23.89 -21.96 -7.56
C GLY A 199 23.87 -20.76 -8.51
N ASN A 200 22.86 -19.90 -8.45
CA ASN A 200 22.86 -18.66 -9.23
C ASN A 200 23.93 -17.71 -8.70
N ALA A 201 24.90 -17.37 -9.56
CA ALA A 201 25.96 -16.43 -9.23
C ALA A 201 25.46 -14.99 -9.32
N GLY A 202 25.98 -14.14 -8.44
CA GLY A 202 25.64 -12.73 -8.42
C GLY A 202 26.76 -11.85 -7.91
N THR A 203 26.47 -10.55 -7.94
CA THR A 203 27.39 -9.50 -7.54
C THR A 203 26.65 -8.52 -6.66
N LEU A 204 27.27 -8.21 -5.54
CA LEU A 204 26.92 -7.10 -4.68
C LEU A 204 27.80 -5.90 -5.00
N GLU A 205 27.20 -4.72 -5.04
CA GLU A 205 27.89 -3.45 -5.12
C GLU A 205 27.38 -2.52 -4.01
N LEU A 206 28.30 -1.91 -3.27
CA LEU A 206 28.01 -0.74 -2.44
C LEU A 206 28.46 0.50 -3.18
N ILE A 207 27.55 1.45 -3.31
CA ILE A 207 27.70 2.67 -4.07
C ILE A 207 27.52 3.84 -3.10
N ASP A 208 28.45 4.79 -3.11
CA ASP A 208 28.37 5.97 -2.25
C ASP A 208 27.33 7.00 -2.75
N LEU A 209 27.19 8.10 -2.01
CA LEU A 209 26.25 9.18 -2.36
C LEU A 209 26.59 9.90 -3.68
N LEU A 210 27.82 9.75 -4.17
CA LEU A 210 28.28 10.34 -5.43
C LEU A 210 28.12 9.38 -6.61
N GLY A 211 27.60 8.16 -6.37
CA GLY A 211 27.43 7.14 -7.40
C GLY A 211 28.68 6.30 -7.66
N VAL A 212 29.70 6.37 -6.80
CA VAL A 212 30.94 5.60 -6.95
C VAL A 212 30.80 4.26 -6.25
N THR A 213 31.08 3.16 -6.96
CA THR A 213 31.16 1.83 -6.35
C THR A 213 32.38 1.74 -5.44
N VAL A 214 32.15 1.64 -4.14
CA VAL A 214 33.20 1.59 -3.10
C VAL A 214 33.51 0.17 -2.61
N HIS A 215 32.62 -0.79 -2.89
CA HIS A 215 32.82 -2.18 -2.53
C HIS A 215 32.07 -3.10 -3.49
N THR A 216 32.69 -4.22 -3.83
CA THR A 216 32.10 -5.26 -4.68
C THR A 216 32.39 -6.63 -4.08
N GLN A 217 31.40 -7.50 -4.09
CA GLN A 217 31.52 -8.87 -3.56
C GLN A 217 30.70 -9.85 -4.39
N SER A 218 31.26 -11.03 -4.68
CA SER A 218 30.52 -12.12 -5.31
C SER A 218 29.54 -12.77 -4.34
N LEU A 219 28.36 -13.11 -4.85
CA LEU A 219 27.26 -13.72 -4.11
C LEU A 219 26.85 -15.04 -4.75
N ILE A 220 26.30 -15.95 -3.95
CA ILE A 220 25.71 -17.21 -4.42
C ILE A 220 24.30 -17.33 -3.84
N GLY A 221 23.31 -17.60 -4.69
CA GLY A 221 21.93 -17.85 -4.28
C GLY A 221 21.81 -19.02 -3.29
N GLY A 222 20.81 -18.93 -2.40
CA GLY A 222 20.59 -19.92 -1.33
C GLY A 222 21.45 -19.74 -0.09
N THR A 223 22.28 -18.69 -0.02
CA THR A 223 23.20 -18.43 1.10
C THR A 223 22.84 -17.19 1.89
N LYS A 224 23.49 -17.00 3.05
CA LYS A 224 23.53 -15.72 3.76
C LYS A 224 24.93 -15.15 3.64
N VAL A 225 25.02 -13.89 3.28
CA VAL A 225 26.29 -13.18 3.12
C VAL A 225 26.35 -12.03 4.11
N GLN A 226 27.46 -11.91 4.81
CA GLN A 226 27.68 -10.85 5.78
C GLN A 226 28.73 -9.88 5.26
N ILE A 227 28.44 -8.59 5.32
CA ILE A 227 29.38 -7.51 5.08
C ILE A 227 29.79 -6.95 6.44
N PRO A 228 31.03 -7.16 6.89
CA PRO A 228 31.52 -6.58 8.12
C PRO A 228 31.51 -5.04 8.06
N ALA A 229 31.21 -4.36 9.18
CA ALA A 229 31.20 -2.89 9.22
C ALA A 229 32.55 -2.25 8.85
N ARG A 230 33.66 -2.96 9.13
CA ARG A 230 35.03 -2.52 8.83
C ARG A 230 35.38 -2.49 7.34
N THR A 231 34.54 -3.06 6.49
CA THR A 231 34.83 -3.20 5.04
C THR A 231 34.77 -1.86 4.31
N VAL A 232 33.90 -0.96 4.76
CA VAL A 232 33.73 0.38 4.19
C VAL A 232 33.68 1.41 5.33
N LYS A 233 33.90 2.69 4.99
CA LYS A 233 33.77 3.76 5.99
C LYS A 233 32.33 3.82 6.50
N ARG A 234 32.15 4.35 7.71
CA ARG A 234 30.83 4.60 8.26
C ARG A 234 30.09 5.63 7.40
N GLY A 235 28.84 5.35 7.04
CA GLY A 235 28.06 6.25 6.19
C GLY A 235 26.84 5.60 5.55
N LEU A 236 26.07 6.41 4.82
CA LEU A 236 24.94 5.97 4.01
C LEU A 236 25.43 5.53 2.63
N TYR A 237 25.02 4.34 2.20
CA TYR A 237 25.35 3.76 0.91
C TYR A 237 24.09 3.27 0.19
N PHE A 238 24.17 3.19 -1.13
CA PHE A 238 23.23 2.41 -1.93
C PHE A 238 23.80 1.01 -2.12
N ILE A 239 22.97 0.00 -1.93
CA ILE A 239 23.30 -1.39 -2.19
C ILE A 239 22.61 -1.81 -3.48
N ARG A 240 23.36 -2.43 -4.39
CA ARG A 240 22.84 -3.08 -5.59
C ARG A 240 23.25 -4.55 -5.57
N ILE A 241 22.30 -5.44 -5.80
CA ILE A 241 22.54 -6.87 -5.93
C ILE A 241 22.06 -7.29 -7.29
N SER A 242 22.96 -7.84 -8.08
CA SER A 242 22.68 -8.39 -9.40
C SER A 242 22.86 -9.91 -9.36
N ILE A 243 21.95 -10.67 -9.94
CA ILE A 243 22.06 -12.13 -10.11
C ILE A 243 22.03 -12.39 -11.61
N GLU A 244 22.95 -13.21 -12.13
CA GLU A 244 23.05 -13.49 -13.57
C GLU A 244 23.08 -12.21 -14.42
N ASP A 245 23.87 -11.23 -13.98
CA ASP A 245 24.05 -9.91 -14.63
C ASP A 245 22.79 -9.02 -14.70
N SER A 246 21.69 -9.41 -14.04
CA SER A 246 20.47 -8.61 -13.94
C SER A 246 20.30 -8.01 -12.54
N PRO A 247 19.98 -6.70 -12.40
CA PRO A 247 19.77 -6.09 -11.10
C PRO A 247 18.50 -6.66 -10.44
N LEU A 248 18.69 -7.37 -9.33
CA LEU A 248 17.61 -8.04 -8.60
C LEU A 248 17.13 -7.24 -7.38
N TYR A 249 18.02 -6.47 -6.76
CA TYR A 249 17.69 -5.64 -5.60
C TYR A 249 18.48 -4.33 -5.61
N THR A 250 17.82 -3.24 -5.24
CA THR A 250 18.45 -1.97 -4.91
C THR A 250 17.85 -1.42 -3.62
N GLY A 251 18.69 -0.82 -2.79
CA GLY A 251 18.27 -0.29 -1.50
C GLY A 251 19.25 0.73 -0.94
N ARG A 252 18.90 1.28 0.22
CA ARG A 252 19.77 2.17 0.99
C ARG A 252 20.17 1.46 2.27
N ILE A 253 21.41 1.66 2.70
CA ILE A 253 21.93 1.04 3.90
C ILE A 253 22.90 1.94 4.64
N LEU A 254 22.77 1.95 5.96
CA LEU A 254 23.72 2.60 6.85
C LEU A 254 24.78 1.58 7.26
N MET A 255 26.02 1.85 6.90
CA MET A 255 27.18 1.05 7.32
C MET A 255 27.84 1.69 8.53
N GLY A 256 28.15 0.87 9.54
CA GLY A 256 28.80 1.30 10.79
C GLY A 256 27.85 1.93 11.81
N ASN A 257 28.03 1.54 13.08
CA ASN A 257 27.35 2.14 14.24
C ASN A 257 28.05 3.41 14.74
#